data_AF-G6C2K9-F1
#
_entry.id   AF-G6C2K9-F1
#
_cell.length_a   1.000
_cell.length_b   1.000
_cell.length_c   1.000
_cell.angle_alpha   90.00
_cell.angle_beta   90.00
_cell.angle_gamma   90.00
#
_symmetry.space_group_name_H-M   'P 1'
#
loop_
_entity.id
_entity.type
_entity.pdbx_description
1 polymer ?
#
loop_
_entity_poly.entity_id
_entity_poly.type
_entity_poly.pdbx_seq_one_letter_code
_entity_poly.pdbx_strand_id
1 'polypeptide(L)'
;MCENTNSDTEWIKWSERAFQSIYGFEFQGDSLLIARENLLASYCDYMEEKLNRHPTEKELINIAKIISWNLWQMDGLTCTIPYEEVVEPFKQVALFGLHEKEKKCLCIIKDWRARRIYTFQNLVNKGGN
;
A
#
# COMPACT_ATOMS: atom_id res chain seq x y z
N MET A 1 -7.64 17.86 10.34
CA MET A 1 -8.08 18.32 11.67
C MET A 1 -8.01 17.17 12.66
N CYS A 2 -7.16 17.28 13.70
CA CYS A 2 -7.31 16.53 14.96
C CYS A 2 -7.51 17.61 16.02
N GLU A 3 -8.78 17.92 16.30
CA GLU A 3 -9.19 19.03 17.15
C GLU A 3 -9.00 18.73 18.64
N ASN A 4 -8.72 17.46 19.03
CA ASN A 4 -8.80 17.00 20.42
C ASN A 4 -7.62 16.13 20.92
N THR A 5 -6.44 16.18 20.30
CA THR A 5 -5.27 15.43 20.80
C THR A 5 -4.64 16.18 21.97
N ASN A 6 -4.72 15.61 23.17
CA ASN A 6 -4.29 16.26 24.41
C ASN A 6 -2.79 16.03 24.72
N SER A 7 -2.07 15.32 23.85
CA SER A 7 -0.62 15.12 23.96
C SER A 7 0.03 14.78 22.61
N ASP A 8 1.33 15.08 22.48
CA ASP A 8 2.17 14.70 21.35
C ASP A 8 2.06 13.21 21.02
N THR A 9 2.06 12.36 22.05
CA THR A 9 1.99 10.90 21.90
C THR A 9 0.68 10.46 21.27
N GLU A 10 -0.42 11.13 21.61
CA GLU A 10 -1.73 10.84 21.06
C GLU A 10 -1.81 11.29 19.60
N TRP A 11 -1.26 12.46 19.29
CA TRP A 11 -1.18 12.96 17.92
C TRP A 11 -0.38 12.02 17.02
N ILE A 12 0.82 11.60 17.45
CA ILE A 12 1.67 10.66 16.68
C ILE A 12 0.91 9.37 16.42
N LYS A 13 0.26 8.81 17.45
CA LYS A 13 -0.53 7.58 17.33
C LYS A 13 -1.67 7.71 16.31
N TRP A 14 -2.44 8.79 16.36
CA TRP A 14 -3.56 8.99 15.43
C TRP A 14 -3.10 9.37 14.02
N SER A 15 -1.99 10.11 13.88
CA SER A 15 -1.38 10.37 12.57
C SER A 15 -0.96 9.06 11.91
N GLU A 16 -0.25 8.18 12.62
CA GLU A 16 0.15 6.87 12.10
C GLU A 16 -1.09 6.06 11.70
N ARG A 17 -2.13 6.10 12.54
CA ARG A 17 -3.40 5.42 12.28
C ARG A 17 -4.08 5.92 11.00
N ALA A 18 -4.03 7.22 10.74
CA ALA A 18 -4.57 7.81 9.52
C ALA A 18 -3.80 7.29 8.30
N PHE A 19 -2.46 7.33 8.30
CA PHE A 19 -1.65 6.79 7.21
C PHE A 19 -1.89 5.29 6.98
N GLN A 20 -2.02 4.50 8.05
CA GLN A 20 -2.36 3.07 7.95
C GLN A 20 -3.71 2.79 7.29
N SER A 21 -4.62 3.77 7.26
CA SER A 21 -5.98 3.61 6.73
C SER A 21 -6.16 4.11 5.29
N ILE A 22 -5.16 4.79 4.74
CA ILE A 22 -5.17 5.29 3.36
C ILE A 22 -4.56 4.23 2.47
N TYR A 23 -5.26 3.80 1.44
CA TYR A 23 -4.76 2.86 0.43
C TYR A 23 -5.05 3.42 -0.96
N GLY A 24 -4.21 3.09 -1.92
CA GLY A 24 -4.37 3.53 -3.30
C GLY A 24 -3.43 2.79 -4.24
N PHE A 25 -3.79 2.76 -5.52
CA PHE A 25 -2.92 2.22 -6.54
C PHE A 25 -2.88 3.12 -7.76
N GLU A 26 -1.80 3.01 -8.53
CA GLU A 26 -1.61 3.74 -9.77
C GLU A 26 -1.05 2.78 -10.83
N PHE A 27 -1.36 3.01 -12.11
CA PHE A 27 -1.05 2.09 -13.19
C PHE A 27 0.32 2.39 -13.84
N GLN A 28 0.65 3.65 -14.13
CA GLN A 28 1.85 4.01 -14.90
C GLN A 28 3.14 4.04 -14.05
N GLY A 29 3.02 4.37 -12.76
CA GLY A 29 4.08 4.45 -11.76
C GLY A 29 4.71 5.83 -11.58
N ASP A 30 4.56 6.75 -12.54
CA ASP A 30 5.16 8.10 -12.50
C ASP A 30 4.52 8.99 -11.42
N SER A 31 3.20 8.95 -11.32
CA SER A 31 2.43 9.68 -10.31
C SER A 31 2.54 9.04 -8.93
N LEU A 32 2.94 7.76 -8.85
CA LEU A 32 3.06 7.03 -7.59
C LEU A 32 4.17 7.61 -6.70
N LEU A 33 5.34 7.92 -7.26
CA LEU A 33 6.45 8.48 -6.49
C LEU A 33 6.05 9.84 -5.90
N ILE A 34 5.50 10.72 -6.73
CA ILE A 34 5.03 12.05 -6.33
C ILE A 34 3.97 11.95 -5.24
N ALA A 35 3.01 11.03 -5.37
CA ALA A 35 1.98 10.84 -4.35
C ALA A 35 2.57 10.43 -2.99
N ARG A 36 3.59 9.55 -2.99
CA ARG A 36 4.27 9.11 -1.76
C ARG A 36 5.09 10.24 -1.13
N GLU A 37 5.78 11.03 -1.93
CA GLU A 37 6.53 12.21 -1.47
C GLU A 37 5.59 13.25 -0.87
N ASN A 38 4.48 13.57 -1.54
CA ASN A 38 3.48 14.52 -1.04
C ASN A 38 2.87 14.07 0.29
N LEU A 39 2.59 12.78 0.45
CA LEU A 39 2.09 12.23 1.72
C LEU A 39 3.13 12.34 2.84
N LEU A 40 4.40 12.06 2.55
CA LEU A 40 5.48 12.18 3.53
C LEU A 40 5.76 13.64 3.90
N ALA A 41 5.77 14.55 2.92
CA ALA A 41 5.89 15.98 3.14
C ALA A 41 4.74 16.52 4.01
N SER A 42 3.49 16.11 3.70
CA SER A 42 2.32 16.47 4.51
C SER A 42 2.49 16.02 5.97
N TYR A 43 3.03 14.83 6.21
CA TYR A 43 3.29 14.37 7.58
C TYR A 43 4.27 15.28 8.31
N CYS A 44 5.34 15.71 7.66
CA CYS A 44 6.31 16.65 8.22
C CYS A 44 5.66 18.01 8.53
N ASP A 45 4.96 18.60 7.57
CA ASP A 45 4.33 19.91 7.70
C ASP A 45 3.31 19.92 8.84
N TYR A 46 2.46 18.90 8.92
CA TYR A 46 1.47 18.80 10.00
C TYR A 46 2.11 18.50 11.35
N MET A 47 3.22 17.77 11.42
CA MET A 47 3.93 17.55 12.68
C MET A 47 4.55 18.86 13.17
N GLU A 48 5.16 19.64 12.28
CA GLU A 48 5.71 20.95 12.62
C GLU A 48 4.61 21.90 13.10
N GLU A 49 3.48 21.99 12.39
CA GLU A 49 2.34 22.83 12.77
C GLU A 49 1.73 22.43 14.13
N LYS A 50 1.65 21.12 14.43
CA LYS A 50 0.95 20.63 15.63
C LYS A 50 1.82 20.43 16.84
N LEU A 51 3.07 20.01 16.67
CA LEU A 51 3.99 19.67 17.76
C LEU A 51 5.19 20.62 17.83
N ASN A 52 5.30 21.58 16.91
CA ASN A 52 6.38 22.57 16.85
C ASN A 52 7.78 21.91 16.84
N ARG A 53 7.89 20.76 16.16
CA ARG A 53 9.14 20.02 15.93
C ARG A 53 9.06 19.23 14.63
N HIS A 54 10.21 18.88 14.07
CA HIS A 54 10.27 17.92 12.97
C HIS A 54 10.17 16.47 13.46
N PRO A 55 9.73 15.55 12.57
CA PRO A 55 9.83 14.12 12.80
C PRO A 55 11.25 13.65 13.09
N THR A 56 11.39 12.72 14.02
CA THR A 56 12.62 11.94 14.17
C THR A 56 12.80 11.00 12.98
N GLU A 57 14.03 10.57 12.72
CA GLU A 57 14.33 9.60 11.66
C GLU A 57 13.48 8.31 11.80
N LYS A 58 13.27 7.85 13.04
CA LYS A 58 12.46 6.66 13.32
C LYS A 58 10.99 6.87 12.95
N GLU A 59 10.42 8.04 13.23
CA GLU A 59 9.05 8.39 12.85
C GLU A 59 8.90 8.47 11.33
N LEU A 60 9.86 9.11 10.65
CA LEU A 60 9.89 9.21 9.18
C LEU A 60 9.95 7.84 8.52
N ILE A 61 10.88 6.98 8.93
CA ILE A 61 11.03 5.63 8.37
C ILE A 61 9.75 4.83 8.58
N ASN A 62 9.08 4.97 9.74
CA ASN A 62 7.83 4.27 10.01
C ASN A 62 6.70 4.72 9.06
N ILE A 63 6.50 6.03 8.90
CA ILE A 63 5.48 6.57 8.00
C ILE A 63 5.80 6.27 6.53
N ALA A 64 7.05 6.43 6.10
CA ALA A 64 7.48 6.07 4.75
C ALA A 64 7.25 4.59 4.44
N LYS A 65 7.47 3.70 5.43
CA LYS A 65 7.15 2.27 5.30
C LYS A 65 5.65 2.03 5.16
N ILE A 66 4.82 2.75 5.90
CA ILE A 66 3.36 2.65 5.77
C ILE A 66 2.91 3.08 4.38
N ILE A 67 3.34 4.28 3.95
CA ILE A 67 3.03 4.83 2.62
C ILE A 67 3.48 3.87 1.52
N SER A 68 4.67 3.27 1.63
CA SER A 68 5.21 2.35 0.61
C SER A 68 4.41 1.05 0.49
N TRP A 69 3.81 0.58 1.58
CA TRP A 69 2.91 -0.58 1.59
C TRP A 69 1.49 -0.24 1.11
N ASN A 70 1.06 1.00 1.31
CA ASN A 70 -0.32 1.43 1.15
C ASN A 70 -0.61 2.07 -0.20
N LEU A 71 0.38 2.67 -0.84
CA LEU A 71 0.32 3.13 -2.22
C LEU A 71 1.20 2.24 -3.08
N TRP A 72 0.66 1.51 -4.05
CA TRP A 72 1.43 0.59 -4.90
C TRP A 72 1.06 0.69 -6.37
N GLN A 73 1.84 0.06 -7.25
CA GLN A 73 1.55 0.01 -8.67
C GLN A 73 0.71 -1.24 -9.00
N MET A 74 -0.43 -1.07 -9.69
CA MET A 74 -1.34 -2.18 -10.00
C MET A 74 -2.22 -1.90 -11.21
N ASP A 75 -2.52 -2.96 -11.96
CA ASP A 75 -3.60 -2.99 -12.94
C ASP A 75 -4.93 -3.31 -12.23
N GLY A 76 -5.85 -2.34 -12.25
CA GLY A 76 -7.15 -2.45 -11.60
C GLY A 76 -8.08 -3.50 -12.23
N LEU A 77 -7.86 -3.91 -13.49
CA LEU A 77 -8.66 -4.92 -14.17
C LEU A 77 -8.22 -6.34 -13.79
N THR A 78 -6.91 -6.57 -13.71
CA THR A 78 -6.34 -7.90 -13.43
C THR A 78 -5.98 -8.11 -11.96
N CYS A 79 -5.90 -7.03 -11.16
CA CYS A 79 -5.36 -7.02 -9.80
C CYS A 79 -3.90 -7.51 -9.71
N THR A 80 -3.13 -7.39 -10.79
CA THR A 80 -1.71 -7.77 -10.88
C THR A 80 -0.83 -6.55 -11.11
N ILE A 81 0.48 -6.74 -11.18
CA ILE A 81 1.40 -5.67 -11.55
C ILE A 81 1.15 -5.29 -13.02
N PRO A 82 1.17 -3.99 -13.39
CA PRO A 82 1.01 -3.57 -14.78
C PRO A 82 2.10 -4.14 -15.67
N TYR A 83 1.74 -4.43 -16.92
CA TYR A 83 2.65 -4.99 -17.93
C TYR A 83 3.29 -6.33 -17.55
N GLU A 84 2.81 -6.97 -16.49
CA GLU A 84 3.20 -8.34 -16.20
C GLU A 84 2.64 -9.20 -17.32
N GLU A 85 3.51 -9.53 -18.28
CA GLU A 85 3.22 -10.53 -19.29
C GLU A 85 2.75 -11.76 -18.52
N VAL A 86 1.58 -12.29 -18.91
CA VAL A 86 1.25 -13.67 -18.60
C VAL A 86 2.43 -14.43 -19.17
N VAL A 87 3.36 -14.86 -18.31
CA VAL A 87 4.39 -15.80 -18.71
C VAL A 87 3.58 -17.00 -19.13
N GLU A 88 3.28 -17.12 -20.43
CA GLU A 88 2.85 -18.37 -20.97
C GLU A 88 3.94 -19.32 -20.50
N PRO A 89 3.63 -20.28 -19.61
CA PRO A 89 4.63 -21.24 -19.22
C PRO A 89 5.15 -21.80 -20.53
N PHE A 90 6.47 -21.78 -20.75
CA PHE A 90 7.10 -22.43 -21.89
C PHE A 90 6.41 -23.79 -22.00
N LYS A 91 5.49 -23.92 -22.97
CA LYS A 91 4.74 -25.14 -23.18
C LYS A 91 5.72 -26.09 -23.83
N GLN A 92 6.63 -26.64 -23.03
CA GLN A 92 7.07 -27.99 -23.29
C GLN A 92 5.78 -28.79 -23.25
N VAL A 93 5.35 -29.22 -24.43
CA VAL A 93 4.12 -29.98 -24.64
C VAL A 93 4.27 -31.23 -23.77
N ALA A 94 3.78 -31.17 -22.53
CA ALA A 94 3.72 -32.32 -21.67
C ALA A 94 2.65 -33.21 -22.30
N LEU A 95 3.12 -34.16 -23.11
CA LEU A 95 2.36 -35.23 -23.76
C LEU A 95 1.46 -35.99 -22.75
N PHE A 96 1.65 -35.76 -21.44
CA PHE A 96 0.86 -36.27 -20.33
C PHE A 96 0.42 -35.15 -19.37
N GLY A 97 -0.65 -34.43 -19.74
CA GLY A 97 -1.79 -34.19 -18.85
C GLY A 97 -1.64 -33.46 -17.50
N LEU A 98 -0.57 -32.73 -17.20
CA LEU A 98 -0.57 -31.79 -16.06
C LEU A 98 -0.72 -30.35 -16.56
N HIS A 99 -1.94 -29.80 -16.47
CA HIS A 99 -2.15 -28.36 -16.54
C HIS A 99 -1.66 -27.74 -15.23
N GLU A 100 -0.45 -27.18 -15.22
CA GLU A 100 -0.06 -26.25 -14.17
C GLU A 100 -0.91 -24.99 -14.32
N LYS A 101 -1.76 -24.69 -13.33
CA LYS A 101 -2.55 -23.45 -13.31
C LYS A 101 -1.60 -22.26 -13.33
N GLU A 102 -1.77 -21.38 -14.31
CA GLU A 102 -1.03 -20.11 -14.43
C GLU A 102 -0.98 -19.36 -13.10
N LYS A 103 0.23 -19.10 -12.62
CA LYS A 103 0.48 -18.47 -11.33
C LYS A 103 0.46 -16.95 -11.52
N LYS A 104 -0.73 -16.35 -11.47
CA LYS A 104 -0.88 -14.89 -11.52
C LYS A 104 -0.26 -14.25 -10.28
N CYS A 105 0.64 -13.28 -10.45
CA CYS A 105 1.20 -12.49 -9.35
C CYS A 105 0.20 -11.41 -8.93
N LEU A 106 -0.77 -11.81 -8.13
CA LEU A 106 -1.75 -10.87 -7.56
C LEU A 106 -1.06 -9.89 -6.60
N CYS A 107 -1.40 -8.61 -6.71
CA CYS A 107 -0.91 -7.59 -5.79
C CYS A 107 -1.40 -7.88 -4.36
N ILE A 108 -0.53 -7.56 -3.40
CA ILE A 108 -0.78 -7.76 -1.98
C ILE A 108 -0.94 -6.44 -1.26
N ILE A 109 -1.76 -6.45 -0.22
CA ILE A 109 -2.04 -5.31 0.64
C ILE A 109 -1.92 -5.74 2.10
N LYS A 110 -1.48 -4.82 2.95
CA LYS A 110 -1.26 -5.09 4.37
C LYS A 110 -2.40 -4.51 5.21
N ASP A 111 -3.04 -5.35 6.00
CA ASP A 111 -3.92 -4.91 7.08
C ASP A 111 -3.05 -4.65 8.33
N TRP A 112 -2.92 -3.37 8.67
CA TRP A 112 -2.14 -2.93 9.83
C TRP A 112 -2.78 -3.31 11.17
N ARG A 113 -4.11 -3.43 11.25
CA ARG A 113 -4.81 -3.82 12.48
C ARG A 113 -4.65 -5.30 12.77
N ALA A 114 -4.93 -6.12 11.76
CA ALA A 114 -4.86 -7.57 11.88
C ALA A 114 -3.41 -8.11 11.79
N ARG A 115 -2.46 -7.25 11.37
CA ARG A 115 -1.07 -7.62 11.05
C ARG A 115 -1.00 -8.77 10.06
N ARG A 116 -1.87 -8.74 9.06
CA ARG A 116 -2.01 -9.76 8.01
C ARG A 116 -1.82 -9.14 6.64
N ILE A 117 -1.39 -9.97 5.70
CA ILE A 117 -1.28 -9.59 4.29
C ILE A 117 -2.38 -10.35 3.54
N TYR A 118 -3.08 -9.63 2.67
CA TYR A 118 -4.13 -10.16 1.81
C TYR A 118 -3.75 -9.90 0.35
N THR A 119 -4.28 -10.70 -0.58
CA THR A 119 -4.31 -10.28 -1.99
C THR A 119 -5.39 -9.21 -2.16
N PHE A 120 -5.14 -8.21 -3.01
CA PHE A 120 -6.12 -7.17 -3.30
C PHE A 120 -7.43 -7.77 -3.83
N GLN A 121 -7.34 -8.79 -4.68
CA GLN A 121 -8.49 -9.52 -5.21
C GLN A 121 -9.39 -10.11 -4.11
N ASN A 122 -8.82 -10.62 -3.01
CA ASN A 122 -9.61 -11.14 -1.89
C ASN A 122 -10.45 -10.06 -1.19
N LEU A 123 -10.03 -8.79 -1.23
CA LEU A 123 -10.83 -7.68 -0.71
C LEU A 123 -11.98 -7.34 -1.65
N VAL A 124 -11.71 -7.24 -2.95
CA VAL A 124 -12.73 -6.93 -3.97
C VAL A 124 -13.85 -7.96 -3.94
N ASN A 125 -13.49 -9.25 -3.88
CA ASN A 125 -14.47 -10.34 -3.84
C ASN A 125 -15.35 -10.35 -2.57
N LYS A 126 -14.88 -9.76 -1.46
CA LYS A 126 -15.67 -9.67 -0.22
C LYS A 126 -16.67 -8.51 -0.23
N GLY A 127 -16.43 -7.47 -1.02
CA GLY A 127 -17.31 -6.30 -1.12
C GLY A 127 -18.48 -6.45 -2.09
N GLY A 128 -18.54 -7.56 -2.83
CA GLY A 128 -19.58 -7.82 -3.84
C GLY A 128 -20.74 -8.71 -3.40
N ASN A 129 -20.88 -8.98 -2.10
CA ASN A 129 -22.01 -9.73 -1.52
C ASN A 129 -22.96 -8.81 -0.76
#